data_AF-E6QPW1-F1
#
_entry.id   AF-E6QPW1-F1
#
_cell.length_a   1.000
_cell.length_b   1.000
_cell.length_c   1.000
_cell.angle_alpha   90.00
_cell.angle_beta   90.00
_cell.angle_gamma   90.00
#
_symmetry.space_group_name_H-M   'P 1'
#
loop_
_entity.id
_entity.type
_entity.pdbx_description
1 polymer ?
#
loop_
_entity_poly.entity_id
_entity_poly.type
_entity_poly.pdbx_seq_one_letter_code
_entity_poly.pdbx_strand_id
1 'polypeptide(L)'
;MHSALIQFQENLKRARELGALALAVESVTTSIIDVSDMWRAQIVLVVSALDHFIHDVTRLGMIEISKGSRQKTDAYLRFQMPFTAIESALNGMPHENWVGETVREKLSWQSFQDPDKLAEAIRLISVVKLWEVVGVELTMSAADVKTRLRLIVERRNKIAHEADLDPANPGFRWPINADMAADTINFIEHVGEVIFKVAV
;
A
#
# COMPACT_ATOMS: atom_id res chain seq x y z
N MET A 1 -8.30 2.69 14.07
CA MET A 1 -7.59 2.14 12.88
C MET A 1 -6.44 1.17 13.15
N HIS A 2 -6.12 0.81 14.39
CA HIS A 2 -4.99 -0.08 14.70
C HIS A 2 -5.06 -1.47 14.04
N SER A 3 -6.27 -1.99 13.81
CA SER A 3 -6.48 -3.25 13.07
C SER A 3 -5.92 -3.21 11.64
N ALA A 4 -5.96 -2.05 10.96
CA ALA A 4 -5.39 -1.92 9.62
C ALA A 4 -3.86 -2.01 9.63
N LEU A 5 -3.21 -1.44 10.66
CA LEU A 5 -1.76 -1.58 10.84
C LEU A 5 -1.35 -3.03 11.12
N ILE A 6 -2.09 -3.71 12.01
CA ILE A 6 -1.85 -5.14 12.29
C ILE A 6 -1.99 -5.97 11.01
N GLN A 7 -3.04 -5.73 10.21
CA GLN A 7 -3.24 -6.46 8.96
C GLN A 7 -2.14 -6.15 7.92
N PHE A 8 -1.64 -4.92 7.87
CA PHE A 8 -0.48 -4.54 7.06
C PHE A 8 0.78 -5.31 7.48
N GLN A 9 1.09 -5.33 8.78
CA GLN A 9 2.22 -6.07 9.33
C GLN A 9 2.13 -7.57 9.06
N GLU A 10 0.95 -8.17 9.19
CA GLU A 10 0.74 -9.58 8.83
C GLU A 10 0.96 -9.84 7.33
N ASN A 11 0.52 -8.93 6.45
CA ASN A 11 0.79 -9.06 5.01
C ASN A 11 2.29 -8.94 4.68
N LEU A 12 3.02 -8.04 5.35
CA LEU A 12 4.48 -7.92 5.22
C LEU A 12 5.20 -9.17 5.73
N LYS A 13 4.76 -9.70 6.87
CA LYS A 13 5.28 -10.95 7.43
C LYS A 13 5.16 -12.10 6.44
N ARG A 14 4.02 -12.25 5.77
CA ARG A 14 3.83 -13.26 4.72
C ARG A 14 4.81 -13.11 3.55
N ALA A 15 5.13 -11.87 3.15
CA ALA A 15 6.17 -11.64 2.14
C ALA A 15 7.55 -12.09 2.66
N ARG A 16 7.91 -11.74 3.90
CA ARG A 16 9.19 -12.18 4.52
C ARG A 16 9.29 -13.70 4.66
N GLU A 17 8.20 -14.37 5.03
CA GLU A 17 8.14 -15.83 5.13
C GLU A 17 8.41 -16.51 3.79
N LEU A 18 7.93 -15.94 2.68
CA LEU A 18 8.28 -16.42 1.33
C LEU A 18 9.79 -16.28 1.06
N GLY A 19 10.42 -15.23 1.57
CA GLY A 19 11.87 -15.05 1.47
C GLY A 19 12.66 -16.03 2.31
N ALA A 20 12.22 -16.29 3.54
CA ALA A 20 12.80 -17.32 4.38
C ALA A 20 12.71 -18.71 3.73
N LEU A 21 11.59 -19.01 3.07
CA LEU A 21 11.42 -20.25 2.31
C LEU A 21 12.40 -20.32 1.12
N ALA A 22 12.60 -19.22 0.40
CA ALA A 22 13.54 -19.19 -0.72
C ALA A 22 14.99 -19.43 -0.26
N LEU A 23 15.42 -18.80 0.84
CA LEU A 23 16.73 -19.07 1.45
C LEU A 23 16.86 -20.53 1.88
N ALA A 24 15.81 -21.11 2.48
CA ALA A 24 15.81 -22.50 2.88
C ALA A 24 15.96 -23.44 1.68
N VAL A 25 15.23 -23.18 0.58
CA VAL A 25 15.35 -23.95 -0.67
C VAL A 25 16.76 -23.83 -1.25
N GLU A 26 17.33 -22.62 -1.34
CA GLU A 26 18.71 -22.43 -1.83
C GLU A 26 19.73 -23.23 -0.99
N SER A 27 19.55 -23.29 0.33
CA SER A 27 20.47 -24.00 1.23
C SER A 27 20.47 -25.53 1.08
N VAL A 28 19.39 -26.11 0.54
CA VAL A 28 19.23 -27.57 0.39
C VAL A 28 19.21 -28.03 -1.06
N THR A 29 19.33 -27.10 -2.02
CA THR A 29 19.31 -27.40 -3.45
C THR A 29 20.59 -26.92 -4.14
N THR A 30 20.71 -27.24 -5.43
CA THR A 30 21.79 -26.70 -6.28
C THR A 30 21.30 -25.47 -7.02
N SER A 31 22.21 -24.69 -7.61
CA SER A 31 21.89 -23.51 -8.43
C SER A 31 21.07 -23.80 -9.69
N ILE A 32 20.74 -25.07 -9.97
CA ILE A 32 19.78 -25.45 -11.03
C ILE A 32 18.35 -25.05 -10.64
N ILE A 33 18.04 -25.05 -9.33
CA ILE A 33 16.75 -24.58 -8.83
C ILE A 33 16.83 -23.06 -8.70
N ASP A 34 16.12 -22.36 -9.58
CA ASP A 34 16.01 -20.91 -9.57
C ASP A 34 14.88 -20.47 -8.64
N VAL A 35 15.23 -19.85 -7.51
CA VAL A 35 14.25 -19.29 -6.56
C VAL A 35 13.90 -17.84 -6.85
N SER A 36 14.41 -17.24 -7.93
CA SER A 36 14.26 -15.80 -8.19
C SER A 36 12.81 -15.35 -8.32
N ASP A 37 11.90 -16.23 -8.73
CA ASP A 37 10.47 -15.95 -8.75
C ASP A 37 9.85 -15.80 -7.35
N MET A 38 10.47 -16.38 -6.31
CA MET A 38 10.08 -16.15 -4.92
C MET A 38 10.47 -14.74 -4.45
N TRP A 39 11.62 -14.23 -4.91
CA TRP A 39 12.01 -12.82 -4.71
C TRP A 39 11.08 -11.88 -5.48
N ARG A 40 10.70 -12.22 -6.71
CA ARG A 40 9.75 -11.42 -7.51
C ARG A 40 8.37 -11.37 -6.85
N ALA A 41 7.89 -12.51 -6.36
CA ALA A 41 6.62 -12.60 -5.65
C ALA A 41 6.61 -11.75 -4.38
N GLN A 42 7.72 -11.65 -3.64
CA GLN A 42 7.84 -10.73 -2.50
C GLN A 42 7.57 -9.28 -2.87
N ILE A 43 8.12 -8.80 -3.99
CA ILE A 43 7.89 -7.43 -4.47
C ILE A 43 6.41 -7.20 -4.78
N VAL A 44 5.73 -8.18 -5.39
CA VAL A 44 4.29 -8.09 -5.66
C VAL A 44 3.48 -8.06 -4.36
N LEU A 45 3.80 -8.94 -3.40
CA LEU A 45 3.09 -9.05 -2.13
C LEU A 45 3.25 -7.79 -1.27
N VAL A 46 4.45 -7.22 -1.18
CA VAL A 46 4.69 -6.03 -0.34
C VAL A 46 4.00 -4.78 -0.89
N VAL A 47 4.00 -4.59 -2.21
CA VAL A 47 3.27 -3.47 -2.83
C VAL A 47 1.75 -3.66 -2.70
N SER A 48 1.27 -4.91 -2.81
CA SER A 48 -0.13 -5.24 -2.52
C SER A 48 -0.50 -4.95 -1.06
N ALA A 49 0.38 -5.24 -0.11
CA ALA A 49 0.18 -4.95 1.31
C ALA A 49 0.00 -3.44 1.55
N LEU A 50 0.83 -2.60 0.93
CA LEU A 50 0.72 -1.14 1.03
C LEU A 50 -0.58 -0.63 0.41
N ASP A 51 -0.93 -1.09 -0.79
CA ASP A 51 -2.16 -0.70 -1.49
C ASP A 51 -3.40 -1.01 -0.62
N HIS A 52 -3.49 -2.23 -0.10
CA HIS A 52 -4.54 -2.66 0.81
C HIS A 52 -4.58 -1.81 2.09
N PHE A 53 -3.42 -1.56 2.71
CA PHE A 53 -3.32 -0.74 3.92
C PHE A 53 -3.92 0.66 3.70
N ILE A 54 -3.61 1.31 2.58
CA ILE A 54 -4.12 2.65 2.27
C ILE A 54 -5.64 2.64 2.02
N HIS A 55 -6.17 1.64 1.32
CA HIS A 55 -7.62 1.44 1.20
C HIS A 55 -8.30 1.34 2.56
N ASP A 56 -7.75 0.50 3.45
CA ASP A 56 -8.34 0.25 4.75
C ASP A 56 -8.31 1.47 5.67
N VAL A 57 -7.17 2.15 5.81
CA VAL A 57 -7.09 3.35 6.68
C VAL A 57 -7.95 4.48 6.12
N THR A 58 -8.02 4.63 4.80
CA THR A 58 -8.88 5.65 4.18
C THR A 58 -10.35 5.35 4.47
N ARG A 59 -10.79 4.11 4.28
CA ARG A 59 -12.17 3.69 4.58
C ARG A 59 -12.51 3.90 6.06
N LEU A 60 -11.65 3.45 6.97
CA LEU A 60 -11.87 3.57 8.41
C LEU A 60 -11.86 5.03 8.87
N GLY A 61 -10.94 5.85 8.36
CA GLY A 61 -10.87 7.27 8.69
C GLY A 61 -12.09 8.05 8.18
N MET A 62 -12.62 7.73 7.00
CA MET A 62 -13.89 8.29 6.51
C MET A 62 -15.07 7.94 7.42
N ILE A 63 -15.12 6.69 7.90
CA ILE A 63 -16.14 6.26 8.87
C ILE A 63 -15.99 7.04 10.18
N GLU A 64 -14.78 7.18 10.72
CA GLU A 64 -14.51 7.95 11.94
C GLU A 64 -14.94 9.42 11.80
N ILE A 65 -14.66 10.07 10.66
CA ILE A 65 -15.12 11.45 10.40
C ILE A 65 -16.64 11.51 10.41
N SER A 66 -17.30 10.54 9.78
CA SER A 66 -18.77 10.52 9.72
C SER A 66 -19.42 10.30 11.08
N LYS A 67 -18.77 9.57 11.99
CA LYS A 67 -19.18 9.39 13.39
C LYS A 67 -18.85 10.59 14.28
N GLY A 68 -18.10 11.57 13.76
CA GLY A 68 -17.65 12.74 14.52
C GLY A 68 -16.47 12.48 15.46
N SER A 69 -15.84 11.30 15.40
CA SER A 69 -14.66 10.96 16.21
C SER A 69 -13.34 11.43 15.59
N ARG A 70 -13.39 11.98 14.36
CA ARG A 70 -12.25 12.57 13.65
C ARG A 70 -12.68 13.89 13.01
N GLN A 71 -11.77 14.86 12.94
CA GLN A 71 -12.02 16.15 12.31
C GLN A 71 -12.30 15.98 10.80
N LYS A 72 -13.31 16.69 10.30
CA LYS A 72 -13.62 16.74 8.87
C LYS A 72 -12.52 17.43 8.09
N THR A 73 -12.17 16.89 6.93
CA THR A 73 -11.27 17.50 5.96
C THR A 73 -12.06 18.11 4.80
N ASP A 74 -11.45 19.03 4.07
CA ASP A 74 -12.04 19.59 2.85
C ASP A 74 -12.30 18.52 1.77
N ALA A 75 -11.42 17.51 1.68
CA ALA A 75 -11.60 16.42 0.74
C ALA A 75 -12.76 15.51 1.15
N TYR A 76 -12.92 15.21 2.45
CA TYR A 76 -14.09 14.52 2.99
C TYR A 76 -15.38 15.26 2.64
N LEU A 77 -15.43 16.58 2.85
CA LEU A 77 -16.62 17.40 2.61
C LEU A 77 -17.04 17.44 1.13
N ARG A 78 -16.09 17.26 0.21
CA ARG A 78 -16.34 17.19 -1.23
C ARG A 78 -16.57 15.77 -1.75
N PHE A 79 -16.42 14.75 -0.90
CA PHE A 79 -16.61 13.37 -1.29
C PHE A 79 -18.09 13.13 -1.65
N GLN A 80 -18.33 12.78 -2.91
CA GLN A 80 -19.69 12.58 -3.41
C GLN A 80 -20.29 11.30 -2.84
N MET A 81 -21.54 11.37 -2.36
CA MET A 81 -22.29 10.21 -1.87
C MET A 81 -23.47 9.91 -2.81
N PRO A 82 -23.72 8.64 -3.17
CA PRO A 82 -24.92 8.28 -3.93
C PRO A 82 -26.17 8.43 -3.05
N PHE A 83 -27.33 8.67 -3.67
CA PHE A 83 -28.61 8.82 -2.94
C PHE A 83 -28.95 7.58 -2.11
N THR A 84 -28.61 6.38 -2.57
CA THR A 84 -28.79 5.12 -1.83
C THR A 84 -28.06 5.10 -0.48
N ALA A 85 -26.87 5.72 -0.41
CA ALA A 85 -26.15 5.86 0.84
C ALA A 85 -26.80 6.89 1.77
N ILE A 86 -27.36 7.97 1.21
CA ILE A 86 -28.12 8.97 1.98
C ILE A 86 -29.38 8.34 2.57
N GLU A 87 -30.14 7.57 1.78
CA GLU A 87 -31.31 6.83 2.25
C GLU A 87 -30.94 5.85 3.37
N SER A 88 -29.84 5.11 3.22
CA SER A 88 -29.32 4.21 4.26
C SER A 88 -29.00 4.95 5.56
N ALA A 89 -28.38 6.14 5.47
CA ALA A 89 -28.09 6.97 6.62
C ALA A 89 -29.37 7.48 7.32
N LEU A 90 -30.35 7.95 6.55
CA LEU A 90 -31.65 8.41 7.08
C LEU A 90 -32.45 7.29 7.75
N ASN A 91 -32.27 6.04 7.30
CA ASN A 91 -32.86 4.85 7.92
C ASN A 91 -32.10 4.37 9.17
N GLY A 92 -31.07 5.10 9.61
CA GLY A 92 -30.30 4.77 10.81
C GLY A 92 -29.35 3.57 10.65
N MET A 93 -28.98 3.21 9.43
CA MET A 93 -28.00 2.14 9.21
C MET A 93 -26.62 2.53 9.77
N PRO A 94 -25.80 1.55 10.21
CA PRO A 94 -24.44 1.82 10.69
C PRO A 94 -23.59 2.55 9.62
N HIS A 95 -22.68 3.41 10.07
CA HIS A 95 -21.79 4.19 9.19
C HIS A 95 -20.93 3.30 8.28
N GLU A 96 -20.59 2.10 8.74
CA GLU A 96 -19.92 1.06 7.97
C GLU A 96 -20.68 0.70 6.69
N ASN A 97 -22.01 0.69 6.74
CA ASN A 97 -22.86 0.27 5.62
C ASN A 97 -23.00 1.36 4.55
N TRP A 98 -23.11 2.63 4.95
CA TRP A 98 -23.37 3.70 3.98
C TRP A 98 -22.12 4.50 3.63
N VAL A 99 -21.24 4.82 4.58
CA VAL A 99 -19.93 5.43 4.28
C VAL A 99 -18.94 4.36 3.85
N GLY A 100 -18.80 3.32 4.67
CA GLY A 100 -17.78 2.30 4.48
C GLY A 100 -17.89 1.58 3.13
N GLU A 101 -19.10 1.17 2.74
CA GLU A 101 -19.31 0.50 1.46
C GLU A 101 -19.23 1.48 0.28
N THR A 102 -19.77 2.70 0.40
CA THR A 102 -19.60 3.72 -0.66
C THR A 102 -18.12 4.01 -0.93
N VAL A 103 -17.31 4.17 0.13
CA VAL A 103 -15.87 4.41 -0.02
C VAL A 103 -15.18 3.20 -0.63
N ARG A 104 -15.49 1.99 -0.17
CA ARG A 104 -14.96 0.74 -0.74
C ARG A 104 -15.26 0.65 -2.24
N GLU A 105 -16.51 0.84 -2.64
CA GLU A 105 -16.93 0.76 -4.04
C GLU A 105 -16.25 1.83 -4.88
N LYS A 106 -16.30 3.09 -4.45
CA LYS A 106 -15.75 4.22 -5.22
C LYS A 106 -14.24 4.18 -5.38
N LEU A 107 -13.51 3.62 -4.42
CA LEU A 107 -12.06 3.55 -4.47
C LEU A 107 -11.55 2.21 -5.04
N SER A 108 -12.37 1.16 -5.11
CA SER A 108 -11.97 -0.21 -5.49
C SER A 108 -11.13 -0.35 -6.78
N TRP A 109 -11.46 0.44 -7.80
CA TRP A 109 -10.78 0.47 -9.09
C TRP A 109 -9.46 1.26 -9.10
N GLN A 110 -9.20 2.06 -8.07
CA GLN A 110 -8.00 2.87 -7.95
C GLN A 110 -6.95 2.16 -7.09
N SER A 111 -5.73 2.05 -7.63
CA SER A 111 -4.59 1.63 -6.85
C SER A 111 -3.93 2.81 -6.12
N PHE A 112 -3.50 2.57 -4.89
CA PHE A 112 -2.86 3.52 -3.98
C PHE A 112 -1.40 3.18 -3.71
N GLN A 113 -0.72 2.72 -4.75
CA GLN A 113 0.73 2.42 -4.74
C GLN A 113 1.55 3.61 -5.26
N ASP A 114 0.99 4.40 -6.18
CA ASP A 114 1.61 5.65 -6.63
C ASP A 114 1.56 6.72 -5.51
N PRO A 115 2.66 7.47 -5.26
CA PRO A 115 2.71 8.40 -4.14
C PRO A 115 1.66 9.51 -4.20
N ASP A 116 1.31 9.99 -5.40
CA ASP A 116 0.36 11.11 -5.53
C ASP A 116 -1.08 10.61 -5.27
N LYS A 117 -1.43 9.44 -5.80
CA LYS A 117 -2.71 8.77 -5.51
C LYS A 117 -2.85 8.39 -4.04
N LEU A 118 -1.77 7.90 -3.42
CA LEU A 118 -1.76 7.60 -1.99
C LEU A 118 -2.03 8.87 -1.17
N ALA A 119 -1.36 9.99 -1.49
CA ALA A 119 -1.60 11.25 -0.81
C ALA A 119 -3.03 11.80 -1.04
N GLU A 120 -3.63 11.55 -2.21
CA GLU A 120 -5.05 11.86 -2.47
C GLU A 120 -5.99 11.10 -1.53
N ALA A 121 -5.76 9.80 -1.36
CA ALA A 121 -6.55 8.98 -0.44
C ALA A 121 -6.41 9.47 1.01
N ILE A 122 -5.18 9.70 1.46
CA ILE A 122 -4.93 10.19 2.83
C ILE A 122 -5.53 11.58 3.07
N ARG A 123 -5.61 12.45 2.06
CA ARG A 123 -6.25 13.77 2.19
C ARG A 123 -7.73 13.68 2.57
N LEU A 124 -8.40 12.57 2.26
CA LEU A 124 -9.77 12.33 2.71
C LEU A 124 -9.87 12.27 4.24
N ILE A 125 -8.82 11.81 4.91
CA ILE A 125 -8.85 11.52 6.36
C ILE A 125 -7.89 12.38 7.20
N SER A 126 -6.98 13.13 6.57
CA SER A 126 -6.00 13.99 7.24
C SER A 126 -5.66 15.23 6.41
N VAL A 127 -5.35 16.34 7.09
CA VAL A 127 -4.91 17.60 6.45
C VAL A 127 -3.39 17.69 6.31
N VAL A 128 -2.66 16.67 6.76
CA VAL A 128 -1.20 16.66 6.75
C VAL A 128 -0.64 16.77 5.33
N LYS A 129 0.44 17.53 5.18
CA LYS A 129 1.26 17.50 3.97
C LYS A 129 2.09 16.22 3.95
N LEU A 130 1.46 15.13 3.56
CA LEU A 130 1.93 13.77 3.81
C LEU A 130 3.43 13.55 3.54
N TRP A 131 3.88 13.79 2.31
CA TRP A 131 5.25 13.49 1.92
C TRP A 131 6.31 14.38 2.57
N GLU A 132 5.96 15.61 2.95
CA GLU A 132 6.87 16.48 3.71
C GLU A 132 7.13 15.89 5.10
N VAL A 133 6.07 15.45 5.79
CA VAL A 133 6.18 14.88 7.15
C VAL A 133 6.79 13.48 7.11
N VAL A 134 6.40 12.64 6.15
CA VAL A 134 7.00 11.31 5.96
C VAL A 134 8.50 11.43 5.65
N GLY A 135 8.90 12.39 4.81
CA GLY A 135 10.32 12.62 4.51
C GLY A 135 11.13 12.97 5.76
N VAL A 136 10.62 13.88 6.60
CA VAL A 136 11.27 14.25 7.88
C VAL A 136 11.48 13.02 8.76
N GLU A 137 10.44 12.20 8.95
CA GLU A 137 10.50 10.99 9.78
C GLU A 137 11.46 9.93 9.23
N LEU A 138 11.58 9.81 7.91
CA LEU A 138 12.50 8.88 7.25
C LEU A 138 13.91 9.46 7.04
N THR A 139 14.18 10.69 7.47
CA THR A 139 15.45 11.40 7.20
C THR A 139 15.77 11.44 5.69
N MET A 140 14.74 11.65 4.86
CA MET A 140 14.82 11.73 3.40
C MET A 140 14.08 12.97 2.91
N SER A 141 14.45 13.49 1.74
CA SER A 141 13.60 14.52 1.12
C SER A 141 12.26 13.89 0.68
N ALA A 142 11.18 14.68 0.71
CA ALA A 142 9.88 14.24 0.20
C ALA A 142 9.98 13.74 -1.27
N ALA A 143 10.85 14.37 -2.07
CA ALA A 143 11.10 13.97 -3.44
C ALA A 143 11.75 12.58 -3.53
N ASP A 144 12.74 12.29 -2.68
CA ASP A 144 13.44 11.01 -2.70
C ASP A 144 12.55 9.85 -2.23
N VAL A 145 11.72 10.07 -1.20
CA VAL A 145 10.74 9.07 -0.76
C VAL A 145 9.78 8.72 -1.90
N LYS A 146 9.23 9.75 -2.57
CA LYS A 146 8.32 9.55 -3.71
C LYS A 146 9.01 8.86 -4.87
N THR A 147 10.23 9.26 -5.23
CA THR A 147 11.00 8.64 -6.31
C THR A 147 11.27 7.17 -6.02
N ARG A 148 11.72 6.84 -4.80
CA ARG A 148 11.97 5.44 -4.41
C ARG A 148 10.71 4.60 -4.44
N LEU A 149 9.59 5.12 -3.95
CA LEU A 149 8.31 4.43 -4.02
C LEU A 149 7.87 4.19 -5.47
N ARG A 150 8.01 5.18 -6.37
CA ARG A 150 7.69 4.99 -7.80
C ARG A 150 8.55 3.89 -8.45
N LEU A 151 9.86 3.87 -8.18
CA LEU A 151 10.75 2.83 -8.70
C LEU A 151 10.34 1.42 -8.25
N ILE A 152 9.88 1.29 -7.00
CA ILE A 152 9.35 0.02 -6.47
C ILE A 152 8.06 -0.38 -7.19
N VAL A 153 7.14 0.56 -7.41
CA VAL A 153 5.89 0.30 -8.15
C VAL A 153 6.17 -0.08 -9.60
N GLU A 154 7.09 0.61 -10.27
CA GLU A 154 7.54 0.26 -11.62
C GLU A 154 8.15 -1.15 -11.67
N ARG A 155 8.99 -1.50 -10.69
CA ARG A 155 9.55 -2.86 -10.56
C ARG A 155 8.44 -3.90 -10.42
N ARG A 156 7.46 -3.65 -9.55
CA ARG A 156 6.29 -4.52 -9.38
C ARG A 156 5.50 -4.64 -10.68
N ASN A 157 5.32 -3.56 -11.44
CA ASN A 157 4.58 -3.59 -12.70
C ASN A 157 5.30 -4.43 -13.76
N LYS A 158 6.64 -4.31 -13.86
CA LYS A 158 7.45 -5.18 -14.73
C LYS A 158 7.24 -6.66 -14.39
N ILE A 159 7.26 -7.00 -13.10
CA ILE A 159 7.04 -8.37 -12.63
C ILE A 159 5.61 -8.85 -12.96
N ALA A 160 4.59 -8.08 -12.58
CA ALA A 160 3.20 -8.52 -12.63
C ALA A 160 2.55 -8.42 -14.02
N HIS A 161 3.00 -7.49 -14.87
CA HIS A 161 2.35 -7.17 -16.13
C HIS A 161 3.26 -7.37 -17.36
N GLU A 162 4.58 -7.43 -17.20
CA GLU A 162 5.54 -7.57 -18.30
C GLU A 162 6.37 -8.87 -18.22
N ALA A 163 5.93 -9.83 -17.39
CA ALA A 163 6.62 -11.11 -17.12
C ALA A 163 8.08 -10.97 -16.65
N ASP A 164 8.42 -9.78 -16.16
CA ASP A 164 9.75 -9.32 -15.76
C ASP A 164 10.82 -9.39 -16.86
N LEU A 165 10.44 -9.39 -18.14
CA LEU A 165 11.40 -9.51 -19.25
C LEU A 165 12.25 -8.24 -19.41
N ASP A 166 13.54 -8.42 -19.68
CA ASP A 166 14.47 -7.33 -19.99
C ASP A 166 14.42 -7.02 -21.51
N PRO A 167 13.89 -5.85 -21.92
CA PRO A 167 13.82 -5.49 -23.34
C PRO A 167 15.20 -5.26 -23.97
N ALA A 168 16.22 -4.97 -23.16
CA ALA A 168 17.61 -4.83 -23.62
C ALA A 168 18.32 -6.18 -23.74
N ASN A 169 17.77 -7.25 -23.15
CA ASN A 169 18.33 -8.59 -23.19
C ASN A 169 17.24 -9.66 -23.42
N PRO A 170 16.81 -9.85 -24.69
CA PRO A 170 15.71 -10.75 -25.01
C PRO A 170 15.91 -12.18 -24.49
N GLY A 171 14.86 -12.72 -23.84
CA GLY A 171 14.88 -14.05 -23.24
C GLY A 171 15.36 -14.08 -21.79
N PHE A 172 15.89 -12.97 -21.27
CA PHE A 172 16.26 -12.83 -19.86
C PHE A 172 15.27 -11.96 -19.10
N ARG A 173 15.19 -12.20 -17.80
CA ARG A 173 14.45 -11.34 -16.87
C ARG A 173 15.38 -10.37 -16.19
N TRP A 174 14.83 -9.27 -15.71
CA TRP A 174 15.57 -8.37 -14.84
C TRP A 174 16.12 -9.11 -13.60
N PRO A 175 17.38 -8.82 -13.20
CA PRO A 175 18.01 -9.47 -12.07
C PRO A 175 17.29 -9.12 -10.76
N ILE A 176 17.30 -10.06 -9.83
CA ILE A 176 16.76 -9.89 -8.48
C ILE A 176 17.49 -10.84 -7.53
N ASN A 177 17.64 -10.44 -6.28
CA ASN A 177 18.21 -11.26 -5.21
C ASN A 177 17.50 -10.98 -3.88
N ALA A 178 17.90 -11.70 -2.84
CA ALA A 178 17.35 -11.57 -1.50
C ALA A 178 17.49 -10.14 -0.93
N ASP A 179 18.64 -9.49 -1.12
CA ASP A 179 18.91 -8.15 -0.59
C ASP A 179 17.97 -7.10 -1.20
N MET A 180 17.76 -7.15 -2.51
CA MET A 180 16.83 -6.25 -3.21
C MET A 180 15.38 -6.42 -2.71
N ALA A 181 14.96 -7.67 -2.45
CA ALA A 181 13.64 -7.95 -1.91
C ALA A 181 13.52 -7.46 -0.47
N ALA A 182 14.50 -7.73 0.38
CA ALA A 182 14.53 -7.31 1.77
C ALA A 182 14.54 -5.77 1.91
N ASP A 183 15.37 -5.07 1.13
CA ASP A 183 15.41 -3.60 1.10
C ASP A 183 14.06 -3.01 0.70
N THR A 184 13.40 -3.59 -0.31
CA THR A 184 12.06 -3.15 -0.74
C THR A 184 11.03 -3.35 0.37
N ILE A 185 11.02 -4.52 1.01
CA ILE A 185 10.08 -4.81 2.11
C ILE A 185 10.28 -3.84 3.27
N ASN A 186 11.51 -3.64 3.70
CA ASN A 186 11.83 -2.76 4.83
C ASN A 186 11.48 -1.30 4.52
N PHE A 187 11.74 -0.83 3.29
CA PHE A 187 11.34 0.52 2.90
C PHE A 187 9.82 0.70 2.93
N ILE A 188 9.06 -0.23 2.34
CA ILE A 188 7.60 -0.16 2.32
C ILE A 188 7.00 -0.24 3.73
N GLU A 189 7.57 -1.08 4.60
CA GLU A 189 7.17 -1.15 6.00
C GLU A 189 7.35 0.20 6.70
N HIS A 190 8.55 0.78 6.64
CA HIS A 190 8.81 2.08 7.24
C HIS A 190 7.90 3.18 6.68
N VAL A 191 7.65 3.20 5.36
CA VAL A 191 6.69 4.14 4.76
C VAL A 191 5.29 3.95 5.35
N GLY A 192 4.78 2.71 5.42
CA GLY A 192 3.45 2.42 5.96
C GLY A 192 3.32 2.78 7.46
N GLU A 193 4.33 2.45 8.27
CA GLU A 193 4.38 2.77 9.70
C GLU A 193 4.43 4.28 9.95
N VAL A 194 5.24 5.01 9.18
CA VAL A 194 5.31 6.47 9.29
C VAL A 194 4.00 7.12 8.83
N ILE A 195 3.39 6.66 7.73
CA ILE A 195 2.06 7.13 7.32
C ILE A 195 1.05 6.92 8.43
N PHE A 196 1.05 5.74 9.07
CA PHE A 196 0.17 5.47 10.20
C PHE A 196 0.42 6.45 11.34
N LYS A 197 1.68 6.65 11.73
CA LYS A 197 2.06 7.56 12.83
C LYS A 197 1.61 9.01 12.60
N VAL A 198 1.69 9.51 11.36
CA VAL A 198 1.55 10.96 11.09
C VAL A 198 0.20 11.37 10.49
N ALA A 199 -0.57 10.43 9.96
CA ALA A 199 -1.83 10.72 9.26
C ALA A 199 -3.05 9.96 9.79
N VAL A 200 -2.84 8.87 10.54
CA VAL A 200 -3.88 7.94 11.01
C VAL A 200 -4.02 8.06 12.52
#